data_AF-A0A9D7AF68-F1
#
_entry.id   AF-A0A9D7AF68-F1
#
_cell.length_a   1.000
_cell.length_b   1.000
_cell.length_c   1.000
_cell.angle_alpha   90.00
_cell.angle_beta   90.00
_cell.angle_gamma   90.00
#
_symmetry.space_group_name_H-M   'P 1'
#
loop_
_entity.id
_entity.type
_entity.pdbx_description
1 polymer ?
#
loop_
_entity_poly.entity_id
_entity_poly.type
_entity_poly.pdbx_seq_one_letter_code
_entity_poly.pdbx_strand_id
1 'polypeptide(L)'
;MPPNFTLCKTLGPIQAQATIPLVGVADEQPRCCLAYQQFLDQAPAQTNIIYDFRVQARLHQADDGLALVITFYGLAGVGRYRR
;
A
#
# COMPACT_ATOMS: atom_id res chain seq x y z
N MET A 1 -15.46 14.21 -21.71
CA MET A 1 -15.77 14.64 -20.34
C MET A 1 -15.06 13.71 -19.38
N PRO A 2 -14.25 14.20 -18.42
CA PRO A 2 -13.68 13.32 -17.41
C PRO A 2 -14.82 12.73 -16.55
N PRO A 3 -14.65 11.49 -16.06
CA PRO A 3 -15.57 10.89 -15.10
C PRO A 3 -15.86 11.83 -13.93
N ASN A 4 -17.14 12.11 -13.65
CA ASN A 4 -17.53 12.76 -12.41
C ASN A 4 -17.55 11.70 -11.30
N PHE A 5 -16.38 11.46 -10.72
CA PHE A 5 -16.21 10.65 -9.52
C PHE A 5 -16.47 11.51 -8.27
N THR A 6 -17.29 11.00 -7.34
CA THR A 6 -17.49 11.63 -6.04
C THR A 6 -17.10 10.65 -4.94
N LEU A 7 -16.18 11.06 -4.06
CA LEU A 7 -15.90 10.36 -2.81
C LEU A 7 -17.11 10.54 -1.88
N CYS A 8 -17.78 9.45 -1.53
CA CYS A 8 -19.00 9.47 -0.73
C CYS A 8 -18.74 9.21 0.75
N LYS A 9 -17.70 8.45 1.10
CA LYS A 9 -17.37 8.11 2.49
C LYS A 9 -15.89 7.78 2.64
N THR A 10 -15.22 8.35 3.63
CA THR A 10 -13.88 7.92 4.04
C THR A 10 -14.00 6.74 5.00
N LEU A 11 -13.28 5.67 4.73
CA LEU A 11 -13.21 4.48 5.59
C LEU A 11 -12.05 4.55 6.59
N GLY A 12 -11.04 5.37 6.29
CA GLY A 12 -9.91 5.63 7.19
C GLY A 12 -8.57 5.34 6.52
N PRO A 13 -7.46 5.56 7.25
CA PRO A 13 -6.14 5.22 6.78
C PRO A 13 -5.95 3.70 6.72
N ILE A 14 -5.32 3.25 5.64
CA ILE A 14 -4.83 1.88 5.47
C ILE A 14 -3.31 1.92 5.32
N GLN A 15 -2.64 0.89 5.81
CA GLN A 15 -1.19 0.81 5.73
C GLN A 15 -0.69 -0.63 5.74
N ALA A 16 0.35 -0.91 4.96
CA ALA A 16 1.06 -2.19 5.05
C ALA A 16 2.56 -1.97 4.90
N GLN A 17 3.36 -2.90 5.41
CA GLN A 17 4.82 -2.79 5.39
C GLN A 17 5.45 -4.12 4.97
N ALA A 18 6.50 -4.02 4.14
CA ALA A 18 7.45 -5.09 3.88
C ALA A 18 8.80 -4.74 4.50
N THR A 19 9.45 -5.74 5.10
CA THR A 19 10.87 -5.67 5.47
C THR A 19 11.64 -6.64 4.61
N ILE A 20 12.66 -6.13 3.93
CA ILE A 20 13.43 -6.85 2.92
C ILE A 20 14.89 -6.80 3.37
N PRO A 21 15.48 -7.89 3.87
CA PRO A 21 16.91 -7.91 4.14
C PRO A 21 17.68 -7.59 2.84
N LEU A 22 18.90 -7.06 2.89
CA LEU A 22 19.69 -6.81 1.67
C LEU A 22 20.73 -7.92 1.42
N VAL A 23 20.54 -9.07 2.05
CA VAL A 23 21.51 -10.18 2.04
C VAL A 23 21.00 -11.27 1.10
N GLY A 24 21.52 -11.30 -0.14
CA GLY A 24 21.24 -12.36 -1.12
C GLY A 24 20.06 -12.06 -2.05
N VAL A 25 20.33 -11.26 -3.09
CA VAL A 25 19.37 -10.52 -3.95
C VAL A 25 18.56 -11.38 -4.96
N ALA A 26 18.18 -12.61 -4.63
CA ALA A 26 17.49 -13.46 -5.61
C ALA A 26 15.95 -13.52 -5.45
N ASP A 27 15.39 -13.32 -4.26
CA ASP A 27 14.01 -13.78 -3.97
C ASP A 27 13.14 -12.76 -3.19
N GLU A 28 13.44 -11.46 -3.35
CA GLU A 28 12.84 -10.39 -2.52
C GLU A 28 11.69 -9.62 -3.19
N GLN A 29 11.57 -9.70 -4.52
CA GLN A 29 10.38 -9.23 -5.25
C GLN A 29 9.04 -9.74 -4.68
N PRO A 30 8.87 -11.00 -4.25
CA PRO A 30 7.60 -11.47 -3.69
C PRO A 30 7.21 -10.76 -2.39
N ARG A 31 8.15 -10.24 -1.59
CA ARG A 31 7.85 -9.59 -0.30
C ARG A 31 7.22 -8.21 -0.48
N CYS A 32 7.71 -7.43 -1.44
CA CYS A 32 7.08 -6.15 -1.84
C CYS A 32 5.65 -6.36 -2.33
N CYS A 33 5.48 -7.32 -3.25
CA CYS A 33 4.19 -7.62 -3.87
C CYS A 33 3.18 -8.12 -2.83
N LEU A 34 3.61 -8.94 -1.87
CA LEU A 34 2.77 -9.40 -0.77
C LEU A 34 2.31 -8.24 0.12
N ALA A 35 3.20 -7.33 0.52
CA ALA A 35 2.81 -6.17 1.33
C ALA A 35 1.88 -5.22 0.57
N TYR A 36 2.10 -5.04 -0.73
CA TYR A 36 1.17 -4.30 -1.58
C TYR A 36 -0.20 -5.00 -1.68
N GLN A 37 -0.23 -6.32 -1.82
CA GLN A 37 -1.48 -7.08 -1.83
C GLN A 37 -2.21 -6.96 -0.49
N GLN A 38 -1.51 -7.10 0.64
CA GLN A 38 -2.07 -6.89 1.98
C GLN A 38 -2.61 -5.47 2.17
N PHE A 39 -1.94 -4.46 1.60
CA PHE A 39 -2.42 -3.09 1.58
C PHE A 39 -3.74 -2.96 0.80
N LEU A 40 -3.85 -3.62 -0.35
CA LEU A 40 -5.08 -3.65 -1.14
C LEU A 40 -6.20 -4.43 -0.43
N ASP A 41 -5.88 -5.55 0.23
CA ASP A 41 -6.86 -6.38 0.93
C ASP A 41 -7.44 -5.69 2.18
N GLN A 42 -6.71 -4.73 2.76
CA GLN A 42 -7.24 -3.86 3.82
C GLN A 42 -8.33 -2.89 3.32
N ALA A 43 -8.39 -2.62 2.02
CA ALA A 43 -9.51 -1.92 1.41
C ALA A 43 -10.66 -2.93 1.19
N PRO A 44 -11.85 -2.72 1.77
CA PRO A 44 -12.95 -3.67 1.60
C PRO A 44 -13.26 -3.95 0.13
N ALA A 45 -13.50 -5.22 -0.20
CA ALA A 45 -13.59 -5.78 -1.56
C ALA A 45 -14.64 -5.16 -2.51
N GLN A 46 -15.46 -4.22 -2.02
CA GLN A 46 -16.52 -3.58 -2.78
C GLN A 46 -16.32 -2.06 -2.74
N THR A 47 -16.00 -1.49 -3.91
CA THR A 47 -16.11 -0.05 -4.26
C THR A 47 -15.26 0.95 -3.47
N ASN A 48 -13.99 0.63 -3.17
CA ASN A 48 -13.07 1.59 -2.56
C ASN A 48 -12.04 2.17 -3.53
N ILE A 49 -11.94 3.49 -3.55
CA ILE A 49 -10.82 4.21 -4.14
C ILE A 49 -9.80 4.42 -3.03
N ILE A 50 -8.56 4.01 -3.30
CA ILE A 50 -7.40 4.41 -2.50
C ILE A 50 -6.95 5.75 -3.06
N TYR A 51 -7.12 6.81 -2.29
CA TYR A 51 -6.64 8.16 -2.63
C TYR A 51 -5.58 8.60 -1.61
N ASP A 52 -4.73 9.54 -2.02
CA ASP A 52 -3.51 9.93 -1.27
C ASP A 52 -2.59 8.73 -0.95
N PHE A 53 -2.36 7.89 -1.96
CA PHE A 53 -1.43 6.77 -1.87
C PHE A 53 0.02 7.27 -1.80
N ARG A 54 0.76 6.79 -0.81
CA ARG A 54 2.18 7.11 -0.62
C ARG A 54 2.98 5.85 -0.34
N VAL A 55 4.17 5.79 -0.92
CA VAL A 55 5.16 4.75 -0.64
C VAL A 55 6.36 5.40 0.02
N GLN A 56 6.82 4.84 1.12
CA GLN A 56 8.05 5.25 1.78
C GLN A 56 8.99 4.07 1.87
N ALA A 57 10.23 4.24 1.41
CA ALA A 57 11.30 3.27 1.57
C ALA A 57 12.35 3.84 2.53
N ARG A 58 12.81 3.02 3.49
CA ARG A 58 13.85 3.40 4.45
C ARG A 58 14.82 2.24 4.64
N LEU A 59 16.11 2.54 4.65
CA LEU A 59 17.13 1.61 5.12
C LEU A 59 17.09 1.56 6.65
N HIS A 60 17.05 0.36 7.19
CA HIS A 60 17.08 0.07 8.62
C HIS A 60 18.18 -0.95 8.88
N GLN A 61 18.98 -0.71 9.92
CA GLN A 61 19.98 -1.66 10.36
C GLN A 61 19.33 -2.62 11.36
N ALA A 62 19.12 -3.86 10.93
CA ALA A 62 18.62 -4.95 11.76
C ALA A 62 19.80 -5.73 12.36
N ASP A 63 19.51 -6.57 13.35
CA ASP A 63 20.52 -7.36 14.07
C ASP A 63 21.35 -8.26 13.12
N ASP A 64 20.76 -8.71 12.01
CA ASP A 64 21.40 -9.58 11.01
C ASP A 64 21.91 -8.84 9.76
N GLY A 65 21.90 -7.50 9.73
CA GLY A 65 22.41 -6.69 8.62
C GLY A 65 21.50 -5.54 8.17
N LEU A 66 21.77 -4.97 6.99
CA LEU A 66 20.93 -3.91 6.43
C LEU A 66 19.64 -4.50 5.83
N ALA A 67 18.52 -3.86 6.12
CA ALA A 67 17.22 -4.18 5.54
C ALA A 67 16.58 -2.92 4.93
N LEU A 68 15.91 -3.08 3.81
CA LEU A 68 15.00 -2.08 3.24
C LEU A 68 13.59 -2.31 3.80
N VAL A 69 13.07 -1.30 4.46
CA VAL A 69 11.69 -1.25 4.92
C VAL A 69 10.88 -0.43 3.93
N ILE A 70 9.84 -1.02 3.35
CA ILE A 70 8.91 -0.34 2.44
C ILE A 70 7.54 -0.28 3.11
N THR A 71 7.00 0.91 3.27
CA THR A 71 5.67 1.15 3.85
C THR A 71 4.75 1.79 2.82
N PHE A 72 3.57 1.21 2.65
CA PHE A 72 2.47 1.71 1.85
C PHE A 72 1.47 2.42 2.76
N TYR A 73 1.05 3.60 2.37
CA TYR A 73 0.02 4.39 3.04
C TYR A 73 -1.06 4.76 2.04
N GLY A 74 -2.30 4.83 2.49
CA GLY A 74 -3.37 5.42 1.71
C GLY A 74 -4.59 5.70 2.56
N LEU A 75 -5.50 6.49 2.00
CA LEU A 75 -6.84 6.67 2.54
C LEU A 75 -7.81 5.84 1.71
N ALA A 76 -8.49 4.92 2.37
CA ALA A 76 -9.56 4.16 1.75
C ALA A 76 -10.87 4.97 1.83
N GLY A 77 -11.64 4.94 0.76
CA GLY A 77 -12.99 5.49 0.80
C GLY A 77 -13.88 4.98 -0.31
N VAL A 78 -15.19 5.03 -0.06
CA VAL A 78 -16.22 4.59 -0.98
C VAL A 78 -16.54 5.70 -1.95
N GLY A 79 -16.48 5.36 -3.24
CA GLY A 79 -16.73 6.27 -4.33
C GLY A 79 -17.97 5.94 -5.12
N ARG A 80 -18.65 6.95 -5.68
CA ARG A 80 -19.70 6.74 -6.68
C ARG A 80 -19.29 7.38 -7.99
N TYR A 81 -19.46 6.60 -9.06
CA TYR A 81 -19.37 7.08 -10.42
C TYR A 81 -20.72 7.67 -10.81
N ARG A 82 -20.80 8.97 -11.08
CA ARG A 82 -22.00 9.56 -11.70
C ARG A 82 -21.89 9.35 -13.20
N ARG A 83 -22.76 8.50 -13.76
CA ARG A 83 -22.97 8.37 -15.21
C ARG A 83 -23.62 9.62 -15.76
#